data_AF-A0AAI8VAC2-F1
#
_entry.id   AF-A0AAI8VAC2-F1
#
_cell.length_a   1.000
_cell.length_b   1.000
_cell.length_c   1.000
_cell.angle_alpha   90.00
_cell.angle_beta   90.00
_cell.angle_gamma   90.00
#
_symmetry.space_group_name_H-M   'P 1'
#
loop_
_entity.id
_entity.type
_entity.pdbx_description
1 polymer ?
#
loop_
_entity_poly.entity_id
_entity_poly.type
_entity_poly.pdbx_seq_one_letter_code
_entity_poly.pdbx_strand_id
1 'polypeptide(L)'
;MLGVKKWELGEKEAVRCLGTPPVFFPNTGLNRVQNLKDLFTEKYSQAVYQESVKMDGSAMTVYFIKKTSQFYRSVPVIPGGTKADLTNGRFGVCSKNIDLAEGGGSIFWEVALKHRLPDKLSKIDRSIAIQGELCGSSI
;
A
#
# COMPACT_ATOMS: atom_id res chain seq x y z
N MET A 1 5.97 -21.13 21.55
CA MET A 1 6.23 -20.20 20.42
C MET A 1 7.62 -19.62 20.62
N LEU A 2 8.53 -19.71 19.65
CA LEU A 2 9.98 -19.48 19.85
C LEU A 2 10.41 -18.01 20.05
N GLY A 3 9.48 -17.04 20.04
CA GLY A 3 9.79 -15.62 20.25
C GLY A 3 10.64 -14.97 19.16
N VAL A 4 10.83 -15.64 18.01
CA VAL A 4 11.61 -15.13 16.87
C VAL A 4 10.93 -13.88 16.29
N LYS A 5 11.70 -12.80 16.17
CA LYS A 5 11.26 -11.53 15.57
C LYS A 5 12.02 -11.24 14.29
N LYS A 6 11.34 -10.59 13.35
CA LYS A 6 11.99 -10.07 12.14
C LYS A 6 12.73 -8.79 12.50
N TRP A 7 14.01 -8.72 12.12
CA TRP A 7 14.78 -7.49 12.21
C TRP A 7 14.44 -6.57 11.02
N GLU A 8 14.20 -5.28 11.29
CA GLU A 8 13.95 -4.25 10.30
C GLU A 8 14.76 -2.98 10.67
N LEU A 9 15.15 -2.19 9.67
CA LEU A 9 15.78 -0.89 9.90
C LEU A 9 14.75 0.02 10.60
N GLY A 10 15.15 0.73 11.66
CA GLY A 10 14.20 1.54 12.44
C GLY A 10 13.57 2.65 11.62
N GLU A 11 12.24 2.78 11.66
CA GLU A 11 11.53 3.89 11.03
C GLU A 11 11.89 5.20 11.74
N LYS A 12 12.31 6.20 10.96
CA LYS A 12 12.41 7.57 11.43
C LYS A 12 11.05 8.24 11.27
N GLU A 13 10.64 8.92 12.33
CA GLU A 13 9.50 9.84 12.49
C GLU A 13 8.21 9.27 13.08
N ALA A 14 7.67 10.05 14.04
CA ALA A 14 6.33 9.89 14.57
C ALA A 14 5.32 10.38 13.53
N VAL A 15 5.01 9.54 12.56
CA VAL A 15 4.00 9.85 11.53
C VAL A 15 2.62 9.68 12.14
N ARG A 16 1.73 10.64 11.90
CA ARG A 16 0.31 10.50 12.29
C ARG A 16 -0.30 9.29 11.57
N CYS A 17 -0.86 8.37 12.34
CA CYS A 17 -1.43 7.13 11.81
C CYS A 17 -2.94 7.04 12.06
N LEU A 18 -3.63 6.34 11.15
CA LEU A 18 -5.04 5.98 11.24
C LEU A 18 -5.24 4.53 11.74
N GLY A 19 -4.14 3.79 11.96
CA GLY A 19 -4.12 2.41 12.42
C GLY A 19 -3.44 1.48 11.41
N THR A 20 -3.88 0.21 11.38
CA THR A 20 -3.38 -0.78 10.44
C THR A 20 -3.95 -0.58 9.03
N PRO A 21 -3.20 -0.92 7.97
CA PRO A 21 -3.72 -0.93 6.60
C PRO A 21 -5.01 -1.77 6.50
N PRO A 22 -5.97 -1.35 5.66
CA PRO A 22 -7.19 -2.13 5.45
C PRO A 22 -6.91 -3.58 5.01
N VAL A 23 -7.51 -4.54 5.72
CA VAL A 23 -7.20 -5.98 5.59
C VAL A 23 -7.72 -6.63 4.30
N PHE A 24 -8.57 -5.94 3.55
CA PHE A 24 -9.22 -6.50 2.37
C PHE A 24 -8.37 -6.43 1.09
N PHE A 25 -7.21 -5.77 1.13
CA PHE A 25 -6.18 -5.92 0.09
C PHE A 25 -4.95 -6.64 0.67
N PRO A 26 -4.30 -7.51 -0.13
CA PRO A 26 -3.16 -8.29 0.34
C PRO A 26 -1.97 -7.39 0.67
N ASN A 27 -1.07 -7.86 1.54
CA ASN A 27 0.21 -7.19 1.74
C ASN A 27 1.15 -7.39 0.54
N THR A 28 2.20 -6.57 0.47
CA THR A 28 3.21 -6.64 -0.61
C THR A 28 4.28 -7.73 -0.38
N GLY A 29 4.15 -8.53 0.67
CA GLY A 29 5.12 -9.56 1.02
C GLY A 29 5.07 -10.72 0.05
N LEU A 30 6.18 -10.94 -0.68
CA LEU A 30 6.35 -12.10 -1.55
C LEU A 30 7.22 -13.17 -0.90
N ASN A 31 6.94 -14.42 -1.23
CA ASN A 31 7.78 -15.54 -0.84
C ASN A 31 9.13 -15.48 -1.55
N ARG A 32 10.17 -15.95 -0.85
CA ARG A 32 11.47 -16.20 -1.48
C ARG A 32 11.41 -17.47 -2.32
N VAL A 33 12.09 -17.48 -3.46
CA VAL A 33 12.13 -18.64 -4.36
C VAL A 33 12.64 -19.91 -3.67
N GLN A 34 13.56 -19.79 -2.72
CA GLN A 34 14.09 -20.92 -1.94
C GLN A 34 13.01 -21.66 -1.14
N ASN A 35 11.89 -21.00 -0.83
CA ASN A 35 10.76 -21.62 -0.12
C ASN A 35 9.77 -22.30 -1.07
N LEU A 36 9.89 -22.10 -2.39
CA LEU A 36 8.94 -22.56 -3.40
C LEU A 36 9.50 -23.74 -4.19
N LYS A 37 9.60 -24.91 -3.54
CA LYS A 37 10.22 -26.12 -4.13
C LYS A 37 9.53 -26.60 -5.41
N ASP A 38 8.22 -26.40 -5.52
CA ASP A 38 7.45 -26.82 -6.69
C ASP A 38 7.68 -25.92 -7.91
N LEU A 39 8.23 -24.71 -7.75
CA LEU A 39 8.23 -23.66 -8.79
C LEU A 39 8.87 -24.12 -10.10
N PHE A 40 9.89 -24.98 -10.02
CA PHE A 40 10.63 -25.50 -11.17
C PHE A 40 10.29 -26.96 -11.51
N THR A 41 9.14 -27.45 -11.07
CA THR A 41 8.64 -28.79 -11.39
C THR A 41 7.67 -28.77 -12.58
N GLU A 42 7.27 -29.95 -13.07
CA GLU A 42 6.28 -30.08 -14.15
C GLU A 42 5.00 -29.27 -13.92
N LYS A 43 4.58 -29.14 -12.65
CA LYS A 43 3.41 -28.37 -12.20
C LYS A 43 3.36 -26.95 -12.76
N TYR A 44 4.51 -26.30 -12.91
CA TYR A 44 4.60 -24.93 -13.43
C TYR A 44 5.50 -24.82 -14.66
N SER A 45 5.82 -25.94 -15.31
CA SER A 45 6.73 -25.98 -16.47
C SER A 45 6.26 -25.15 -17.67
N GLN A 46 4.93 -25.01 -17.83
CA GLN A 46 4.30 -24.24 -18.91
C GLN A 46 3.83 -22.85 -18.45
N ALA A 47 4.13 -22.44 -17.21
CA ALA A 47 3.72 -21.15 -16.70
C ALA A 47 4.56 -20.02 -17.34
N VAL A 48 3.88 -18.97 -17.77
CA VAL A 48 4.52 -17.73 -18.23
C VAL A 48 4.55 -16.74 -17.07
N TYR A 49 5.73 -16.19 -16.79
CA TYR A 49 5.95 -15.25 -15.70
C TYR A 49 6.23 -13.86 -16.22
N GLN A 50 5.77 -12.85 -15.47
CA GLN A 50 6.21 -11.48 -15.66
C GLN A 50 7.42 -11.24 -14.75
N GLU A 51 8.58 -11.01 -15.36
CA GLU A 51 9.77 -10.59 -14.63
C GLU A 51 9.76 -9.07 -14.42
N SER A 52 10.10 -8.64 -13.20
CA SER A 52 10.25 -7.24 -12.86
C SER A 52 11.42 -7.07 -11.90
N VAL A 53 12.14 -5.95 -12.01
CA VAL A 53 13.23 -5.62 -11.09
C VAL A 53 12.65 -5.36 -9.70
N LYS A 54 13.16 -6.09 -8.70
CA LYS A 54 12.84 -5.79 -7.31
C LYS A 54 13.59 -4.54 -6.88
N MET A 55 12.85 -3.45 -6.69
CA MET A 55 13.41 -2.22 -6.15
C MET A 55 13.72 -2.37 -4.65
N ASP A 56 14.72 -1.61 -4.20
CA ASP A 56 15.07 -1.47 -2.78
C ASP A 56 14.55 -0.11 -2.30
N GLY A 57 13.54 -0.14 -1.46
CA GLY A 57 12.86 1.05 -0.99
C GLY A 57 11.90 0.70 0.14
N SER A 58 10.79 1.45 0.21
CA SER A 58 9.76 1.23 1.20
C SER A 58 8.42 0.91 0.55
N ALA A 59 7.77 -0.15 1.02
CA ALA A 59 6.48 -0.57 0.49
C ALA A 59 5.43 0.53 0.70
N MET A 60 4.74 0.89 -0.38
CA MET A 60 3.71 1.91 -0.40
C MET A 60 2.45 1.34 -1.05
N THR A 61 1.31 1.56 -0.41
CA THR A 61 0.01 1.29 -1.00
C THR A 61 -0.80 2.57 -1.03
N VAL A 62 -1.32 2.95 -2.20
CA VAL A 62 -2.33 4.01 -2.30
C VAL A 62 -3.65 3.39 -2.71
N TYR A 63 -4.74 3.85 -2.12
CA TYR A 63 -6.04 3.26 -2.40
C TYR A 63 -7.12 4.32 -2.58
N PHE A 64 -8.15 3.94 -3.33
CA PHE A 64 -9.38 4.69 -3.47
C PHE A 64 -10.55 3.74 -3.29
N ILE A 65 -11.45 4.04 -2.35
CA ILE A 65 -12.66 3.26 -2.11
C ILE A 65 -13.87 4.13 -2.38
N LYS A 66 -14.73 3.73 -3.33
CA LYS A 66 -15.98 4.44 -3.63
C LYS A 66 -16.91 4.44 -2.42
N LYS A 67 -17.68 5.52 -2.23
CA LYS A 67 -18.74 5.61 -1.20
C LYS A 67 -19.79 4.51 -1.33
N THR A 68 -20.02 4.03 -2.55
CA THR A 68 -20.95 2.93 -2.86
C THR A 68 -20.36 1.54 -2.58
N SER A 69 -19.08 1.43 -2.27
CA SER A 69 -18.41 0.16 -2.00
C SER A 69 -18.81 -0.40 -0.64
N GLN A 70 -19.02 -1.72 -0.53
CA GLN A 70 -19.23 -2.40 0.74
C GLN A 70 -18.07 -2.17 1.74
N PHE A 71 -16.85 -1.96 1.23
CA PHE A 71 -15.65 -1.73 2.03
C PHE A 71 -15.52 -0.28 2.52
N TYR A 72 -16.40 0.64 2.10
CA TYR A 72 -16.30 2.05 2.51
C TYR A 72 -16.48 2.23 4.01
N ARG A 73 -17.33 1.41 4.64
CA ARG A 73 -17.55 1.46 6.09
C ARG A 73 -16.42 0.85 6.91
N SER A 74 -15.54 0.07 6.26
CA SER A 74 -14.40 -0.58 6.93
C SER A 74 -13.13 0.27 6.97
N VAL A 75 -13.09 1.39 6.23
CA VAL A 75 -11.95 2.30 6.29
C VAL A 75 -12.14 3.35 7.39
N PRO A 76 -11.06 3.84 8.02
CA PRO A 76 -11.16 4.84 9.08
C PRO A 76 -11.87 6.12 8.61
N VAL A 77 -12.74 6.66 9.46
CA VAL A 77 -13.35 7.98 9.25
C VAL A 77 -12.26 9.03 9.40
N ILE A 78 -12.19 9.95 8.44
CA ILE A 78 -11.24 11.04 8.38
C ILE A 78 -11.96 12.38 8.52
N PRO A 79 -11.27 13.45 8.96
CA PRO A 79 -11.84 14.79 8.94
C PRO A 79 -12.26 15.20 7.52
N GLY A 80 -13.42 15.84 7.41
CA GLY A 80 -13.92 16.36 6.12
C GLY A 80 -13.06 17.51 5.59
N GLY A 81 -13.07 17.70 4.27
CA GLY A 81 -12.30 18.76 3.60
C GLY A 81 -10.81 18.46 3.41
N THR A 82 -10.38 17.26 3.75
CA THR A 82 -9.03 16.74 3.47
C THR A 82 -8.92 16.30 2.01
N LYS A 83 -7.70 16.18 1.45
CA LYS A 83 -7.50 15.63 0.09
C LYS A 83 -7.82 14.14 0.00
N ALA A 84 -7.89 13.48 1.16
CA ALA A 84 -8.34 12.11 1.31
C ALA A 84 -9.89 11.94 1.22
N ASP A 85 -10.68 12.97 1.53
CA ASP A 85 -12.15 12.96 1.48
C ASP A 85 -12.66 13.48 0.12
N LEU A 86 -12.87 12.56 -0.81
CA LEU A 86 -13.32 12.88 -2.16
C LEU A 86 -14.85 12.76 -2.26
N THR A 87 -15.44 13.50 -3.20
CA THR A 87 -16.90 13.55 -3.37
C THR A 87 -17.50 12.17 -3.56
N ASN A 88 -16.85 11.31 -4.35
CA ASN A 88 -17.30 9.96 -4.71
C ASN A 88 -16.64 8.83 -3.91
N GLY A 89 -15.70 9.10 -3.01
CA GLY A 89 -14.95 8.04 -2.32
C GLY A 89 -13.91 8.55 -1.33
N ARG A 90 -13.16 7.62 -0.75
CA ARG A 90 -12.09 7.89 0.22
C ARG A 90 -10.77 7.46 -0.37
N PHE A 91 -9.82 8.38 -0.47
CA PHE A 91 -8.44 8.13 -0.90
C PHE A 91 -7.54 7.87 0.32
N GLY A 92 -6.51 7.02 0.15
CA GLY A 92 -5.62 6.60 1.21
C GLY A 92 -4.20 6.34 0.80
N VAL A 93 -3.31 6.44 1.78
CA VAL A 93 -1.89 6.14 1.63
C VAL A 93 -1.46 5.31 2.83
N CYS A 94 -0.85 4.16 2.57
CA CYS A 94 -0.30 3.28 3.59
C CYS A 94 1.19 3.08 3.35
N SER A 95 1.94 2.99 4.45
CA SER A 95 3.22 2.28 4.45
C SER A 95 2.95 0.78 4.52
N LYS A 96 4.01 -0.02 4.67
CA LYS A 96 3.91 -1.48 4.84
C LYS A 96 2.94 -1.91 5.94
N ASN A 97 2.96 -1.21 7.08
CA ASN A 97 2.30 -1.66 8.31
C ASN A 97 1.31 -0.63 8.88
N ILE A 98 1.21 0.56 8.28
CA ILE A 98 0.45 1.69 8.85
C ILE A 98 -0.40 2.35 7.76
N ASP A 99 -1.69 2.61 8.05
CA ASP A 99 -2.51 3.57 7.28
C ASP A 99 -2.18 5.00 7.75
N LEU A 100 -1.70 5.84 6.84
CA LEU A 100 -1.09 7.13 7.18
C LEU A 100 -2.14 8.24 7.14
N ALA A 101 -2.20 9.06 8.18
CA ALA A 101 -3.05 10.23 8.18
C ALA A 101 -2.45 11.35 7.31
N GLU A 102 -3.31 12.09 6.60
CA GLU A 102 -2.90 13.27 5.84
C GLU A 102 -2.32 14.37 6.77
N GLY A 103 -1.31 15.10 6.29
CA GLY A 103 -0.71 16.21 7.02
C GLY A 103 0.30 15.83 8.10
N GLY A 104 0.75 14.58 8.15
CA GLY A 104 1.76 14.09 9.09
C GLY A 104 3.22 14.28 8.67
N GLY A 105 3.53 15.09 7.64
CA GLY A 105 4.90 15.24 7.11
C GLY A 105 5.45 14.00 6.39
N SER A 106 4.57 13.07 6.02
CA SER A 106 4.96 11.80 5.43
C SER A 106 5.33 11.93 3.95
N ILE A 107 6.56 11.52 3.58
CA ILE A 107 7.01 11.45 2.18
C ILE A 107 6.07 10.63 1.27
N PHE A 108 5.39 9.62 1.84
CA PHE A 108 4.39 8.82 1.12
C PHE A 108 3.22 9.68 0.63
N TRP A 109 2.70 10.56 1.49
CA TRP A 109 1.64 11.50 1.12
C TRP A 109 2.15 12.55 0.14
N GLU A 110 3.35 13.08 0.34
CA GLU A 110 3.95 14.06 -0.57
C GLU A 110 4.05 13.52 -2.00
N VAL A 111 4.54 12.29 -2.17
CA VAL A 111 4.66 11.64 -3.47
C VAL A 111 3.28 11.34 -4.07
N ALA A 112 2.33 10.85 -3.27
CA ALA A 112 0.97 10.61 -3.75
C ALA A 112 0.29 11.87 -4.29
N LEU A 113 0.48 13.00 -3.59
CA LEU A 113 -0.05 14.30 -4.00
C LEU A 113 0.70 14.88 -5.21
N LYS A 114 2.03 14.79 -5.23
CA LYS A 114 2.88 15.24 -6.35
C LYS A 114 2.47 14.58 -7.66
N HIS A 115 2.14 13.29 -7.64
CA HIS A 115 1.68 12.54 -8.82
C HIS A 115 0.17 12.65 -9.10
N ARG A 116 -0.56 13.43 -8.30
CA ARG A 116 -2.02 13.63 -8.39
C ARG A 116 -2.79 12.31 -8.37
N LEU A 117 -2.37 11.37 -7.52
CA LEU A 117 -3.00 10.06 -7.39
C LEU A 117 -4.47 10.13 -6.90
N PRO A 118 -4.86 11.02 -5.95
CA PRO A 118 -6.26 11.17 -5.56
C PRO A 118 -7.17 11.49 -6.76
N ASP A 119 -6.78 12.47 -7.58
CA ASP A 119 -7.53 12.90 -8.77
C ASP A 119 -7.58 11.81 -9.85
N LYS A 120 -6.49 11.07 -10.04
CA LYS A 120 -6.42 9.99 -11.02
C LYS A 120 -7.28 8.81 -10.62
N LEU A 121 -7.16 8.35 -9.37
CA LEU A 121 -7.89 7.18 -8.90
C LEU A 121 -9.38 7.45 -8.77
N SER A 122 -9.80 8.64 -8.34
CA SER A 122 -11.22 8.99 -8.23
C SER A 122 -11.95 9.06 -9.58
N LYS A 123 -11.21 9.26 -10.69
CA LYS A 123 -11.76 9.20 -12.05
C LYS A 123 -11.88 7.78 -12.57
N ILE A 124 -11.22 6.82 -11.94
CA ILE A 124 -11.41 5.41 -12.26
C ILE A 124 -12.69 4.98 -11.54
N ASP A 125 -13.68 4.48 -12.29
CA ASP A 125 -14.99 4.14 -11.75
C ASP A 125 -15.00 2.85 -10.89
N ARG A 126 -13.93 2.60 -10.13
CA ARG A 126 -13.71 1.39 -9.36
C ARG A 126 -12.96 1.70 -8.06
N SER A 127 -13.23 0.92 -7.02
CA SER A 127 -12.39 0.87 -5.84
C SER A 127 -11.10 0.12 -6.17
N ILE A 128 -9.94 0.75 -6.00
CA ILE A 128 -8.63 0.23 -6.41
C ILE A 128 -7.59 0.52 -5.34
N ALA A 129 -6.69 -0.43 -5.11
CA ALA A 129 -5.43 -0.21 -4.42
C ALA A 129 -4.28 -0.42 -5.40
N ILE A 130 -3.37 0.54 -5.48
CA ILE A 130 -2.10 0.44 -6.20
C ILE A 130 -1.00 0.17 -5.18
N GLN A 131 -0.25 -0.89 -5.40
CA GLN A 131 0.84 -1.32 -4.53
C GLN A 131 2.16 -1.22 -5.29
N GLY A 132 3.18 -0.72 -4.62
CA GLY A 132 4.50 -0.60 -5.21
C GLY A 132 5.55 -0.25 -4.16
N GLU A 133 6.73 0.08 -4.66
CA GLU A 133 7.86 0.50 -3.84
C GLU A 133 8.09 2.00 -4.02
N LEU A 134 8.13 2.73 -2.91
CA LEU A 134 8.61 4.10 -2.88
C LEU A 134 10.13 4.08 -2.79
N CYS A 135 10.80 4.67 -3.77
CA CYS A 135 12.26 4.74 -3.85
C CYS A 135 12.72 6.19 -4.00
N GLY A 136 13.91 6.50 -3.48
CA GLY A 136 14.53 7.81 -3.64
C GLY A 136 15.69 8.00 -2.66
N SER A 137 16.43 9.10 -2.79
CA SER A 137 17.62 9.40 -1.95
C SER A 137 17.35 9.48 -0.45
N SER A 138 16.08 9.65 -0.06
CA SER A 138 15.63 9.82 1.32
C SER A 138 14.95 8.57 1.89
N ILE A 139 14.97 7.46 1.14
CA ILE A 139 14.43 6.15 1.52
C ILE A 139 15.59 5.17 1.61
#